data_AF-A0A966YUH8-F1
#
_entry.id   AF-A0A966YUH8-F1
#
_cell.length_a   1.000
_cell.length_b   1.000
_cell.length_c   1.000
_cell.angle_alpha   90.00
_cell.angle_beta   90.00
_cell.angle_gamma   90.00
#
_symmetry.space_group_name_H-M   'P 1'
#
loop_
_entity.id
_entity.type
_entity.pdbx_description
1 polymer ?
#
loop_
_entity_poly.entity_id
_entity_poly.type
_entity_poly.pdbx_seq_one_letter_code
_entity_poly.pdbx_strand_id
1 'polypeptide(L)' 'MADLEYLEEIELWSNNIYYLPEEMSKLKNLKVLDLRNIQLNKDHQADIKSLFDKEKVRMKFSQPCNCG' A
#
# COMPACT_ATOMS: atom_id res chain seq x y z
N MET A 1 -7.41 -1.16 -19.79
CA MET A 1 -7.00 -1.62 -18.45
C MET A 1 -5.49 -1.76 -18.49
N ALA A 2 -4.77 -0.95 -17.72
CA ALA A 2 -3.31 -1.00 -17.72
C ALA A 2 -2.86 -2.18 -16.86
N ASP A 3 -2.51 -3.30 -17.49
CA ASP A 3 -1.77 -4.37 -16.82
C ASP A 3 -0.33 -3.92 -16.67
N LEU A 4 0.00 -3.39 -15.50
CA LEU A 4 1.35 -2.96 -15.15
C LEU A 4 2.19 -4.19 -14.77
N GLU A 5 2.35 -5.10 -15.73
CA GLU A 5 2.99 -6.40 -15.52
C GLU A 5 4.43 -6.29 -15.04
N TYR A 6 5.13 -5.19 -15.34
CA TYR A 6 6.53 -4.98 -14.96
C TYR A 6 6.69 -4.01 -13.78
N LEU A 7 5.61 -3.56 -13.15
CA LEU A 7 5.71 -2.60 -12.06
C LEU A 7 6.20 -3.29 -10.79
N GLU A 8 7.38 -2.88 -10.34
CA GLU A 8 8.03 -3.45 -9.15
C GLU A 8 7.97 -2.53 -7.92
N GLU A 9 7.80 -1.23 -8.11
CA GLU A 9 7.81 -0.25 -7.02
C GLU A 9 6.74 0.81 -7.24
N ILE A 10 6.01 1.11 -6.17
CA ILE A 10 5.04 2.19 -6.09
C ILE A 10 5.42 3.11 -4.93
N GLU A 11 5.65 4.38 -5.25
CA GLU A 11 5.87 5.45 -4.28
C GLU A 11 4.65 6.36 -4.19
N LEU A 12 4.00 6.39 -3.03
CA LEU A 12 2.81 7.20 -2.77
C LEU A 12 2.95 8.07 -1.52
N TRP A 13 4.16 8.18 -0.98
CA TRP A 13 4.45 8.87 0.27
C TRP A 13 4.03 10.36 0.23
N SER A 14 3.69 10.92 1.39
CA SER A 14 3.21 12.31 1.57
C SER A 14 1.95 12.68 0.79
N ASN A 15 1.03 11.73 0.60
CA ASN A 15 -0.28 11.98 0.00
C ASN A 15 -1.42 11.81 1.01
N ASN A 16 -2.62 12.25 0.61
CA ASN A 16 -3.85 12.05 1.39
C ASN A 16 -4.63 10.83 0.90
N ILE A 17 -4.04 9.64 1.05
CA ILE A 17 -4.64 8.37 0.65
C ILE A 17 -5.33 7.74 1.85
N TYR A 18 -6.59 7.36 1.68
CA TYR A 18 -7.37 6.70 2.72
C TYR A 18 -7.53 5.20 2.48
N TYR A 19 -7.59 4.78 1.22
CA TYR A 19 -7.74 3.38 0.82
C TYR A 19 -6.95 3.09 -0.45
N LEU A 20 -6.69 1.81 -0.68
CA LEU A 20 -6.18 1.31 -1.95
C LEU A 20 -7.23 0.37 -2.56
N PRO A 21 -7.42 0.40 -3.88
CA PRO A 21 -8.42 -0.44 -4.54
C PRO A 21 -7.99 -1.91 -4.55
N GLU A 22 -8.95 -2.83 -4.60
CA GLU A 22 -8.69 -4.27 -4.57
C GLU A 22 -7.86 -4.75 -5.77
N GLU A 23 -7.93 -4.01 -6.88
CA GLU A 23 -7.18 -4.26 -8.11
C GLU A 23 -5.67 -4.16 -7.91
N MET A 24 -5.20 -3.53 -6.82
CA MET A 24 -3.78 -3.52 -6.46
C MET A 24 -3.23 -4.94 -6.25
N SER A 25 -4.08 -5.90 -5.88
CA SER A 25 -3.71 -7.32 -5.77
C SER A 25 -3.30 -7.96 -7.10
N LYS A 26 -3.64 -7.33 -8.24
CA LYS A 26 -3.28 -7.81 -9.59
C LYS A 26 -1.82 -7.47 -9.98
N LEU A 27 -1.15 -6.62 -9.21
CA LEU A 27 0.24 -6.21 -9.47
C LEU A 27 1.21 -7.33 -9.04
N LYS A 28 1.30 -8.38 -9.86
CA LYS A 28 2.03 -9.63 -9.54
C LYS A 28 3.53 -9.45 -9.31
N ASN A 29 4.13 -8.41 -9.90
CA ASN A 29 5.57 -8.14 -9.82
C ASN A 29 5.91 -7.02 -8.83
N LEU A 30 4.92 -6.50 -8.09
CA LEU A 30 5.17 -5.46 -7.10
C LEU A 30 6.03 -6.03 -5.96
N LYS A 31 7.11 -5.33 -5.64
CA LYS A 31 8.06 -5.66 -4.57
C LYS A 31 8.06 -4.62 -3.47
N VAL A 32 7.79 -3.35 -3.79
CA VAL A 32 7.83 -2.24 -2.82
C VAL A 32 6.61 -1.35 -2.96
N LEU A 33 6.00 -1.04 -1.81
CA LEU A 33 4.93 -0.05 -1.71
C LEU A 33 5.25 0.93 -0.57
N ASP A 34 5.50 2.20 -0.92
CA ASP A 34 5.83 3.25 0.05
C ASP A 34 4.62 4.14 0.33
N LEU A 35 4.09 4.03 1.56
CA LEU A 35 2.94 4.77 2.07
C LEU A 35 3.32 5.60 3.30
N ARG A 36 4.62 5.96 3.43
CA ARG A 36 5.07 6.82 4.53
C ARG A 36 4.45 8.21 4.42
N ASN A 37 4.29 8.87 5.56
CA ASN A 37 3.69 10.19 5.68
C ASN A 37 2.24 10.26 5.14
N ILE A 38 1.48 9.17 5.31
CA ILE A 38 0.03 9.11 5.06
C ILE A 38 -0.67 8.81 6.39
N GLN A 39 -1.80 9.47 6.65
CA GLN A 39 -2.56 9.35 7.90
C GLN A 39 -3.43 8.09 7.93
N LEU A 40 -2.79 6.92 8.00
CA LEU A 40 -3.47 5.63 8.11
C LEU A 40 -3.53 5.18 9.57
N ASN A 41 -4.73 4.90 10.08
CA ASN A 41 -4.90 4.25 11.38
C ASN A 41 -4.52 2.75 11.30
N LYS A 42 -4.61 2.02 12.42
CA LYS A 42 -4.23 0.60 12.47
C LYS A 42 -5.07 -0.27 11.53
N ASP A 43 -6.37 0.03 11.41
CA ASP A 43 -7.31 -0.75 10.62
C ASP A 43 -7.05 -0.56 9.13
N HIS A 44 -6.87 0.68 8.65
CA HIS A 44 -6.51 0.95 7.26
C HIS A 44 -5.18 0.32 6.88
N GLN A 45 -4.19 0.33 7.78
CA GLN A 45 -2.93 -0.38 7.53
C GLN A 45 -3.14 -1.90 7.43
N ALA A 46 -4.04 -2.48 8.23
CA ALA A 46 -4.36 -3.90 8.18
C ALA A 46 -5.09 -4.26 6.87
N ASP A 47 -6.05 -3.44 6.45
CA ASP A 47 -6.79 -3.60 5.19
C ASP A 47 -5.84 -3.57 4.00
N ILE A 48 -4.97 -2.56 3.91
CA ILE A 48 -3.96 -2.48 2.85
C ILE A 48 -3.03 -3.69 2.88
N LYS A 49 -2.57 -4.11 4.06
CA LYS A 49 -1.72 -5.30 4.21
C LYS A 49 -2.43 -6.60 3.81
N SER A 50 -3.76 -6.62 3.78
CA SER A 50 -4.54 -7.80 3.36
C SER A 50 -4.63 -7.94 1.84
N LEU A 51 -4.43 -6.83 1.10
CA LEU A 51 -4.45 -6.81 -0.38
C LEU A 51 -3.24 -7.50 -1.01
N PHE A 52 -2.14 -7.65 -0.25
CA PHE A 52 -0.86 -8.12 -0.76
C PHE A 52 -0.34 -9.33 0.03
N ASP A 53 0.42 -10.18 -0.65
CA ASP A 53 1.23 -11.20 -0.03
C ASP A 53 2.39 -10.54 0.75
N LYS A 54 2.30 -10.57 2.08
CA LYS A 54 3.25 -9.90 2.99
C LYS A 54 4.68 -10.43 2.87
N GLU A 55 4.86 -11.64 2.32
CA GLU A 55 6.19 -12.22 2.11
C GLU A 55 6.86 -11.70 0.83
N LYS A 56 6.07 -11.17 -0.12
CA LYS A 56 6.56 -10.69 -1.43
C LYS A 56 6.66 -9.17 -1.51
N VAL A 57 5.77 -8.46 -0.84
CA VAL A 57 5.67 -7.00 -0.93
C VAL A 57 6.19 -6.34 0.34
N ARG A 58 7.31 -5.62 0.21
CA ARG A 58 7.82 -4.75 1.28
C ARG A 58 7.02 -3.46 1.33
N MET A 59 6.11 -3.40 2.29
CA MET A 59 5.31 -2.20 2.56
C MET A 59 5.99 -1.32 3.61
N LYS A 60 6.07 -0.01 3.34
CA LYS A 60 6.59 0.99 4.28
C LYS A 60 5.43 1.89 4.72
N PHE A 61 5.19 1.94 6.03
CA PHE A 61 4.19 2.81 6.65
C PHE A 61 4.87 3.76 7.63
N SER A 62 4.25 4.92 7.86
CA SER A 62 4.49 5.68 9.08
C SER A 62 3.83 4.99 10.29
N GLN A 63 4.11 5.51 11.49
CA GLN A 63 3.37 5.10 12.68
C GLN A 63 1.85 5.24 12.45
N PRO A 64 1.02 4.29 12.90
CA PRO A 64 -0.43 4.41 12.78
C PRO A 64 -0.94 5.71 13.40
N CYS A 65 -1.85 6.39 12.71
CA CYS A 65 -2.48 7.57 13.27
C CYS A 65 -3.45 7.17 14.39
N ASN A 66 -3.40 7.89 15.53
CA ASN A 66 -4.44 7.89 16.55
C ASN A 66 -5.45 9.02 16.27
N CYS A 67 -5.84 9.16 15.00
CA CYS A 67 -6.81 10.14 14.54
C CYS A 67 -8.16 9.78 15.18
N GLY A 68 -8.63 10.62 16.11
CA GLY A 68 -9.87 10.43 16.89
C GLY A 68 -11.11 10.94 16.19
#